data_AF-A0A1A8G2A5-F1
#
_entry.id   AF-A0A1A8G2A5-F1
#
_cell.length_a   1.000
_cell.length_b   1.000
_cell.length_c   1.000
_cell.angle_alpha   90.00
_cell.angle_beta   90.00
_cell.angle_gamma   90.00
#
_symmetry.space_group_name_H-M   'P 1'
#
loop_
_entity.id
_entity.type
_entity.pdbx_description
1 polymer ?
#
loop_
_entity_poly.entity_id
_entity_poly.type
_entity_poly.pdbx_seq_one_letter_code
_entity_poly.pdbx_strand_id
1 'polypeptide(L)' 'VKPVTFSDWEKIDDVETRRGEVSGKPREKILTVAAMLKVAQT' A
#
# COMPACT_ATOMS: atom_id res chain seq x y z
N VAL A 1 -1.40 8.61 17.94
CA VAL A 1 -1.70 7.42 17.10
C VAL A 1 -2.15 7.90 15.73
N LYS A 2 -1.83 7.19 14.64
CA LYS A 2 -2.30 7.49 13.28
C LYS A 2 -3.21 6.34 12.81
N PRO A 3 -4.54 6.44 12.97
CA PRO A 3 -5.45 5.41 12.51
C PRO A 3 -5.38 5.26 10.99
N VAL A 4 -5.56 4.03 10.53
CA VAL A 4 -5.68 3.67 9.11
C VAL A 4 -7.03 2.98 8.99
N THR A 5 -7.95 3.56 8.23
CA THR A 5 -9.26 2.96 7.97
C THR A 5 -9.14 1.84 6.95
N PHE A 6 -10.21 1.07 6.74
CA PHE A 6 -10.22 0.06 5.69
C PHE A 6 -10.00 0.69 4.30
N SER A 7 -10.63 1.84 4.01
CA SER A 7 -10.43 2.53 2.73
C SER A 7 -9.03 3.12 2.56
N ASP A 8 -8.34 3.46 3.64
CA ASP A 8 -6.92 3.82 3.57
C ASP A 8 -6.04 2.61 3.27
N TRP A 9 -6.38 1.44 3.80
CA TRP A 9 -5.72 0.17 3.48
C TRP A 9 -5.93 -0.22 2.02
N GLU A 10 -7.13 -0.04 1.46
CA GLU A 10 -7.42 -0.31 0.05
C GLU A 10 -6.47 0.46 -0.89
N LYS A 11 -6.12 1.71 -0.57
CA LYS A 11 -5.11 2.48 -1.32
C LYS A 11 -3.72 1.84 -1.28
N ILE A 12 -3.33 1.29 -0.14
CA ILE A 12 -2.05 0.57 0.01
C ILE A 12 -2.09 -0.70 -0.84
N ASP A 13 -3.19 -1.45 -0.77
CA ASP A 13 -3.39 -2.68 -1.54
C ASP A 13 -3.26 -2.43 -3.05
N ASP A 14 -3.95 -1.41 -3.58
CA ASP A 14 -3.89 -1.01 -4.99
C ASP A 14 -2.47 -0.68 -5.45
N VAL A 15 -1.68 -0.01 -4.61
CA VAL A 15 -0.29 0.33 -4.93
C VAL A 15 0.59 -0.93 -4.93
N GLU A 16 0.43 -1.82 -3.97
CA GLU A 16 1.21 -3.05 -3.89
C GLU A 16 0.89 -4.02 -5.03
N THR A 17 -0.38 -4.19 -5.37
CA THR A 17 -0.84 -5.05 -6.47
C THR A 17 -0.27 -4.56 -7.81
N ARG A 18 -0.43 -3.26 -8.13
CA ARG A 18 0.13 -2.66 -9.35
C ARG A 18 1.65 -2.77 -9.46
N ARG A 19 2.39 -2.65 -8.34
CA ARG A 19 3.85 -2.90 -8.34
C ARG A 19 4.19 -4.37 -8.60
N GLY A 20 3.37 -5.27 -8.05
CA GLY A 20 3.47 -6.70 -8.29
C GLY A 20 3.30 -7.03 -9.77
N GLU A 21 2.25 -6.50 -10.41
CA GLU A 21 1.93 -6.75 -11.83
C GLU A 21 3.11 -6.45 -12.75
N VAL A 22 3.81 -5.32 -12.53
CA VAL A 22 5.01 -4.93 -13.30
C VAL A 22 6.14 -5.96 -13.18
N SER A 23 6.21 -6.68 -12.06
CA SER A 23 7.23 -7.69 -11.77
C SER A 23 6.73 -9.13 -11.95
N GLY A 24 5.51 -9.34 -12.47
CA GLY A 24 4.89 -10.66 -12.59
C GLY A 24 4.53 -11.32 -11.25
N LYS A 25 4.36 -10.54 -10.19
CA LYS A 25 3.98 -11.01 -8.84
C LYS A 25 2.55 -10.57 -8.51
N PRO A 26 1.85 -11.26 -7.59
CA PRO A 26 0.52 -10.82 -7.13
C PRO A 26 0.54 -9.43 -6.47
N ARG A 27 1.61 -9.13 -5.72
CA ARG A 27 1.84 -7.82 -5.11
C ARG A 27 3.32 -7.66 -4.75
N GLU A 28 3.76 -6.41 -4.62
CA GLU A 28 5.07 -6.07 -4.08
C GLU A 28 4.89 -5.16 -2.85
N LYS A 29 5.19 -5.70 -1.67
CA LYS A 29 4.79 -5.07 -0.39
C LYS A 29 5.60 -3.80 -0.08
N ILE A 30 4.95 -2.82 0.52
CA ILE A 30 5.60 -1.66 1.12
C ILE A 30 6.15 -2.07 2.49
N LEU A 31 7.47 -2.06 2.62
CA LEU A 31 8.16 -2.61 3.81
C LEU A 31 8.42 -1.59 4.92
N THR A 32 8.03 -0.33 4.73
CA THR A 32 8.24 0.72 5.74
C THR A 32 6.94 1.38 6.13
N VAL A 33 6.73 1.55 7.43
CA VAL A 33 5.54 2.21 7.99
C VAL A 33 5.39 3.64 7.44
N ALA A 34 6.50 4.37 7.29
CA ALA A 34 6.48 5.72 6.73
C ALA A 34 5.93 5.75 5.29
N ALA A 35 6.32 4.78 4.45
CA ALA A 35 5.79 4.69 3.09
C ALA A 35 4.34 4.21 3.06
N MET A 36 3.93 3.29 3.94
CA MET A 36 2.52 2.88 4.07
C MET A 36 1.64 4.08 4.45
N LEU A 37 2.06 4.86 5.45
CA LEU A 37 1.32 6.05 5.90
C LEU A 37 1.25 7.13 4.82
N LYS A 38 2.29 7.27 3.99
CA LYS A 38 2.27 8.20 2.85
C LYS A 38 1.20 7.84 1.82
N VAL A 39 0.98 6.55 1.57
CA VAL A 39 -0.03 6.07 0.61
C VAL A 39 -1.44 6.11 1.21
N ALA A 40 -1.59 5.73 2.48
CA ALA A 40 -2.87 5.78 3.17
C ALA A 40 -3.48 7.19 3.21
N GLN A 41 -2.64 8.22 3.37
CA GLN A 41 -3.05 9.60 3.65
C GLN A 41 -3.15 10.50 2.41
N THR A 42 -2.89 9.96 1.21
CA THR A 42 -3.21 10.59 -0.07
C THR A 42 -4.66 10.35 -0.45
#